data_AF-A0A920KF32-F1
#
_entry.id   AF-A0A920KF32-F1
#
_cell.length_a   1.000
_cell.length_b   1.000
_cell.length_c   1.000
_cell.angle_alpha   90.00
_cell.angle_beta   90.00
_cell.angle_gamma   90.00
#
_symmetry.space_group_name_H-M   'P 1'
#
loop_
_entity.id
_entity.type
_entity.pdbx_description
1 polymer ?
#
loop_
_entity_poly.entity_id
_entity_poly.type
_entity_poly.pdbx_seq_one_letter_code
_entity_poly.pdbx_strand_id
1 'polypeptide(L)' 'MEKWILSRSQESQCAICLAYLDYKNKIAGVGKVIFPTDNMAADMKMIMDFYKEIVAKFPHNFSTDLRYS' A
#
# COMPACT_ATOMS: atom_id res chain seq x y z
N MET A 1 -8.47 -11.73 1.42
CA MET A 1 -7.43 -11.50 0.40
C MET A 1 -6.19 -10.83 1.01
N GLU A 2 -6.36 -9.89 1.94
CA GLU A 2 -5.26 -9.14 2.62
C GLU A 2 -4.34 -10.00 3.50
N LYS A 3 -4.87 -11.00 4.23
CA LYS A 3 -4.07 -11.83 5.14
C LYS A 3 -3.03 -12.71 4.44
N TRP A 4 -3.26 -13.09 3.18
CA TRP A 4 -2.40 -14.04 2.47
C TRP A 4 -1.15 -13.36 1.89
N ILE A 5 -1.28 -12.13 1.38
CA ILE A 5 -0.15 -11.38 0.82
C ILE A 5 0.89 -11.10 1.92
N LEU A 6 0.43 -10.70 3.11
CA LEU A 6 1.32 -10.42 4.25
C LEU A 6 1.96 -11.69 4.82
N SER A 7 1.21 -12.78 4.94
CA SER A 7 1.76 -14.08 5.37
C SER A 7 2.82 -14.61 4.40
N ARG A 8 2.60 -14.53 3.08
CA ARG A 8 3.60 -14.98 2.11
C ARG A 8 4.84 -14.11 2.10
N SER A 9 4.70 -12.79 2.22
CA SER A 9 5.86 -11.90 2.20
C SER A 9 6.71 -12.02 3.46
N GLN A 10 6.14 -12.33 4.63
CA GLN A 10 6.90 -12.70 5.84
C GLN A 10 7.69 -14.00 5.65
N GLU A 11 7.07 -15.01 5.04
CA GLU A 11 7.74 -16.30 4.76
C GLU A 11 8.88 -16.19 3.73
N SER A 12 8.86 -15.16 2.87
CA SER A 12 9.77 -15.06 1.71
C SER A 12 10.62 -13.79 1.67
N GLN A 13 10.60 -12.95 2.72
CA GLN A 13 11.28 -11.63 2.76
C GLN A 13 11.07 -10.79 1.48
N CYS A 14 9.91 -10.95 0.83
CA CYS A 14 9.65 -10.31 -0.44
C CYS A 14 9.32 -8.83 -0.22
N ALA A 15 10.12 -7.97 -0.86
CA ALA A 15 9.94 -6.53 -0.85
C ALA A 15 8.63 -6.15 -1.54
N ILE A 16 7.79 -5.36 -0.86
CA ILE A 16 6.52 -4.84 -1.39
C ILE A 16 6.77 -3.44 -1.94
N CYS A 17 6.70 -3.29 -3.26
CA CYS A 17 6.81 -1.99 -3.92
C CYS A 17 5.43 -1.32 -4.03
N LEU A 18 5.25 -0.19 -3.35
CA LEU A 18 4.07 0.65 -3.46
C LEU A 18 4.16 1.49 -4.73
N ALA A 19 3.42 1.06 -5.75
CA ALA A 19 3.26 1.81 -6.98
C ALA A 19 1.99 2.67 -6.94
N TYR A 20 2.04 3.79 -7.65
CA TYR A 20 0.91 4.69 -7.83
C TYR A 20 0.82 5.21 -9.26
N LEU A 21 -0.38 5.66 -9.60
CA LEU A 21 -0.72 6.24 -10.89
C LEU A 21 -1.41 7.58 -10.64
N ASP A 22 -0.71 8.67 -10.96
CA ASP A 22 -1.30 10.00 -11.01
C ASP A 22 -1.97 10.20 -12.37
N TYR A 23 -3.28 10.06 -12.38
CA TYR A 23 -4.10 10.20 -13.59
C TYR A 23 -4.24 11.66 -14.07
N LYS A 24 -4.04 12.65 -13.19
CA LYS A 24 -4.13 14.07 -13.55
C LYS A 24 -2.95 14.46 -14.44
N ASN A 25 -1.75 14.08 -14.02
CA ASN A 25 -0.51 14.39 -14.74
C ASN A 25 -0.06 13.26 -15.69
N LYS A 26 -0.76 12.12 -15.70
CA LYS A 26 -0.42 10.89 -16.45
C LYS A 26 0.96 10.34 -16.09
N ILE A 27 1.31 10.39 -14.80
CA ILE A 27 2.60 9.93 -14.28
C ILE A 27 2.38 8.61 -13.54
N ALA A 28 3.21 7.61 -13.84
CA ALA A 28 3.31 6.36 -13.10
C ALA A 28 4.60 6.36 -12.29
N GLY A 29 4.55 5.92 -11.03
CA GLY A 29 5.71 5.90 -10.16
C GLY A 29 5.67 4.76 -9.15
N VAL A 30 6.85 4.35 -8.69
CA VAL A 30 7.02 3.50 -7.51
C VAL A 30 7.52 4.40 -6.40
N GLY A 31 6.71 4.62 -5.37
CA GLY A 31 7.00 5.62 -4.35
C GLY A 31 7.81 5.06 -3.19
N LYS A 32 7.50 3.85 -2.72
CA LYS A 32 8.17 3.27 -1.55
C LYS A 32 8.27 1.75 -1.67
N VAL A 33 9.40 1.21 -1.25
CA VAL A 33 9.56 -0.23 -1.07
C VAL A 33 9.49 -0.52 0.43
N ILE A 34 8.57 -1.38 0.84
CA ILE A 34 8.41 -1.81 2.23
C ILE A 34 8.84 -3.27 2.33
N PHE A 35 9.64 -3.57 3.34
CA PHE A 35 9.93 -4.94 3.72
C PHE A 35 9.00 -5.29 4.89
N PRO A 36 8.07 -6.25 4.70
CA PRO A 36 7.16 -6.61 5.77
C PRO A 36 7.93 -7.18 6.96
N THR A 37 7.56 -6.73 8.15
CA THR A 37 8.11 -7.12 9.44
C THR A 37 7.15 -8.06 10.16
N ASP A 38 7.50 -8.53 11.37
CA ASP A 38 6.55 -9.28 12.22
C ASP A 38 5.39 -8.42 12.74
N ASN A 39 5.45 -7.08 12.56
CA ASN A 39 4.39 -6.16 12.98
C ASN A 39 3.50 -5.74 11.81
N MET A 40 2.57 -6.62 11.47
CA MET A 40 1.59 -6.43 10.40
C MET A 40 0.79 -5.11 10.53
N ALA A 41 0.48 -4.67 11.75
CA ALA A 41 -0.28 -3.45 11.98
C ALA A 41 0.52 -2.19 11.62
N ALA A 42 1.81 -2.16 11.96
CA ALA A 42 2.70 -1.06 11.61
C ALA A 42 2.95 -0.98 10.09
N ASP A 43 3.14 -2.12 9.44
CA ASP A 43 3.33 -2.19 7.99
C ASP A 43 2.08 -1.72 7.25
N MET A 44 0.90 -2.17 7.70
CA MET A 44 -0.37 -1.75 7.09
C MET A 44 -0.60 -0.25 7.26
N LYS A 45 -0.29 0.31 8.44
CA LYS A 45 -0.35 1.75 8.67
C LYS A 45 0.55 2.51 7.68
N MET A 46 1.76 2.03 7.43
CA MET A 46 2.68 2.66 6.48
C MET A 46 2.16 2.61 5.03
N ILE A 47 1.52 1.51 4.65
CA ILE A 47 0.86 1.35 3.33
C ILE A 47 -0.30 2.34 3.20
N MET A 48 -1.16 2.42 4.22
CA MET A 48 -2.34 3.29 4.21
C MET A 48 -1.95 4.77 4.23
N ASP A 49 -0.96 5.16 5.03
CA ASP A 49 -0.42 6.53 5.08
C ASP A 49 0.12 6.95 3.70
N PHE A 50 0.83 6.07 3.00
CA PHE A 50 1.33 6.35 1.64
C PHE A 50 0.20 6.61 0.64
N TYR A 51 -0.84 5.78 0.67
CA TYR A 51 -1.96 5.88 -0.27
C TYR A 51 -2.96 6.99 0.07
N LYS A 52 -2.95 7.52 1.31
CA LYS A 52 -3.83 8.61 1.77
C LYS A 52 -3.67 9.90 0.97
N GLU A 53 -2.45 10.18 0.52
CA GLU A 53 -2.13 11.39 -0.25
C GLU A 53 -2.31 11.20 -1.77
N ILE A 54 -2.57 9.98 -2.23
CA ILE A 54 -2.61 9.63 -3.65
C ILE A 54 -4.05 9.59 -4.15
N VAL A 55 -4.33 10.40 -5.18
CA VAL A 55 -5.66 10.46 -5.79
C VAL A 55 -5.85 9.32 -6.78
N ALA A 56 -6.69 8.35 -6.43
CA ALA A 56 -7.08 7.27 -7.33
C ALA A 56 -7.91 7.79 -8.53
N LYS A 57 -7.88 7.05 -9.64
CA LYS A 57 -8.68 7.35 -10.86
C LYS A 57 -10.18 7.53 -10.58
N PHE A 58 -10.69 6.73 -9.64
CA PHE A 58 -12.09 6.71 -9.22
C PHE A 58 -12.15 6.92 -7.70
N PRO A 59 -12.13 8.18 -7.22
CA PRO A 59 -12.09 8.47 -5.79
C PRO A 59 -13.27 7.86 -5.02
N HIS A 60 -14.43 7.70 -5.66
CA HIS A 60 -15.63 7.12 -5.06
C HIS A 60 -15.54 5.59 -4.85
N ASN A 61 -14.62 4.91 -5.53
CA ASN A 61 -14.35 3.47 -5.34
C ASN A 61 -13.07 3.24 -4.52
N PHE A 62 -12.41 4.32 -4.09
CA PHE A 62 -11.19 4.25 -3.31
C PHE A 62 -11.54 4.36 -1.84
N SER A 63 -11.48 3.22 -1.14
CA SER A 63 -11.63 3.16 0.30
C SER A 63 -10.29 2.81 0.92
N THR A 64 -9.67 3.77 1.61
CA THR A 64 -8.58 3.49 2.54
C THR A 64 -9.17 2.84 3.80
N ASP A 65 -8.56 1.78 4.31
CA ASP A 65 -9.04 1.16 5.54
C ASP A 65 -8.78 2.10 6.73
N LEU A 66 -9.87 2.62 7.31
CA LEU A 66 -9.85 3.57 8.41
C LEU A 66 -9.30 2.97 9.71
N ARG A 67 -9.22 1.64 9.81
CA ARG A 67 -8.68 0.95 11.00
C ARG A 67 -7.18 1.17 11.18
N TYR A 68 -6.49 1.57 10.11
CA TYR A 68 -5.05 1.76 10.08
C TYR A 68 -4.66 3.18 9.60
N SER A 69 -5.58 4.15 9.59
CA SER A 69 -5.42 5.52 9.05
C SER A 69 -5.20 6.64 10.06
#